data_AF-A0A0P4WSE9-F1
#
_entry.id   AF-A0A0P4WSE9-F1
#
_cell.length_a   1.000
_cell.length_b   1.000
_cell.length_c   1.000
_cell.angle_alpha   90.00
_cell.angle_beta   90.00
_cell.angle_gamma   90.00
#
_symmetry.space_group_name_H-M   'P 1'
#
loop_
_entity.id
_entity.type
_entity.pdbx_description
1 polymer ?
#
loop_
_entity_poly.entity_id
_entity_poly.type
_entity_poly.pdbx_seq_one_letter_code
_entity_poly.pdbx_strand_id
1 'polypeptide(L)'
;MEASNPSSPTIRRLERPEEMLQILELYSGIGGMQTAARESGLPFKVVASYEINPVAVDVYCSNFPGTSKPRNILGLTIEELTRLSPDIIMMSPPCQPFTRFF
;
A
#
# COMPACT_ATOMS: atom_id res chain seq x y z
N MET A 1 5.87 10.14 -38.75
CA MET A 1 6.19 8.72 -38.56
C MET A 1 6.61 8.56 -37.12
N GLU A 2 5.73 7.92 -36.34
CA GLU A 2 5.88 7.57 -34.93
C GLU A 2 7.27 7.09 -34.54
N ALA A 3 7.71 7.50 -33.35
CA ALA A 3 7.61 6.63 -32.17
C ALA A 3 8.01 7.41 -30.90
N SER A 4 7.03 8.01 -30.22
CA SER A 4 7.20 8.43 -28.82
C SER A 4 7.12 7.18 -27.94
N ASN A 5 8.28 6.73 -27.48
CA ASN A 5 8.50 5.60 -26.59
C ASN A 5 7.74 5.74 -25.24
N PRO A 6 6.86 4.80 -24.86
CA PRO A 6 6.23 4.79 -23.55
C PRO A 6 7.01 3.88 -22.60
N SER A 7 8.07 4.38 -21.98
CA SER A 7 8.84 3.64 -20.96
C SER A 7 9.12 4.48 -19.71
N SER A 8 8.20 5.36 -19.34
CA SER A 8 8.27 6.10 -18.08
C SER A 8 7.09 5.68 -17.19
N PRO A 9 7.31 5.30 -15.92
CA PRO A 9 6.23 4.93 -15.02
C PRO A 9 5.34 6.15 -14.82
N THR A 10 4.21 6.18 -15.52
CA THR A 10 3.28 7.30 -15.48
C THR A 10 2.49 7.20 -14.19
N ILE A 11 2.92 7.94 -13.16
CA ILE A 11 2.09 8.24 -11.99
C ILE A 11 0.82 8.90 -12.54
N ARG A 12 -0.33 8.22 -12.41
CA ARG A 12 -1.62 8.75 -12.85
C ARG A 12 -1.96 9.97 -12.01
N ARG A 13 -2.27 11.08 -12.66
CA ARG A 13 -2.84 12.24 -11.98
C ARG A 13 -4.28 11.89 -11.61
N LEU A 14 -4.65 12.01 -10.34
CA LEU A 14 -6.04 11.85 -9.92
C LEU A 14 -6.86 13.00 -10.51
N GLU A 15 -7.64 12.71 -11.55
CA GLU A 15 -8.45 13.72 -12.25
C GLU A 15 -9.91 13.77 -11.75
N ARG A 16 -10.36 12.76 -10.97
CA ARG A 16 -11.75 12.66 -10.53
C ARG A 16 -11.90 12.09 -9.10
N PRO A 17 -12.77 12.66 -8.24
CA PRO A 17 -13.03 12.18 -6.88
C PRO A 17 -13.81 10.85 -6.79
N GLU A 18 -14.40 10.39 -7.89
CA GLU A 18 -15.32 9.24 -7.95
C GLU A 18 -14.61 7.90 -8.26
N GLU A 19 -13.31 7.92 -8.58
CA GLU A 19 -12.59 6.70 -8.99
C GLU A 19 -12.16 5.87 -7.79
N MET A 20 -12.33 4.55 -7.89
CA MET A 20 -11.93 3.62 -6.84
C MET A 20 -10.40 3.57 -6.72
N LEU A 21 -9.87 4.21 -5.68
CA LEU A 21 -8.44 4.36 -5.42
C LEU A 21 -7.76 3.01 -5.13
N GLN A 22 -6.66 2.74 -5.81
CA GLN A 22 -5.82 1.56 -5.59
C GLN A 22 -4.80 1.86 -4.49
N ILE A 23 -4.92 1.21 -3.33
CA ILE A 23 -4.07 1.47 -2.17
C ILE A 23 -3.07 0.34 -1.97
N LEU A 24 -1.78 0.69 -1.89
CA LEU A 24 -0.71 -0.18 -1.40
C LEU A 24 -0.39 0.20 0.05
N GLU A 25 -0.47 -0.77 0.97
CA GLU A 25 -0.09 -0.57 2.37
C GLU A 25 1.26 -1.22 2.69
N LEU A 26 2.20 -0.42 3.19
CA LEU A 26 3.51 -0.87 3.65
C LEU A 26 3.59 -0.75 5.17
N TYR A 27 4.16 -1.75 5.84
CA TYR A 27 4.15 -1.84 7.31
C TYR A 27 2.72 -1.82 7.84
N SER A 28 1.85 -2.66 7.27
CA SER A 28 0.40 -2.59 7.50
C SER A 28 -0.01 -2.92 8.93
N GLY A 29 0.84 -3.60 9.71
CA GLY A 29 0.56 -3.99 11.08
C GLY A 29 -0.76 -4.73 11.18
N ILE A 30 -1.65 -4.26 12.06
CA ILE A 30 -2.99 -4.84 12.29
C ILE A 30 -4.10 -4.19 11.44
N GLY A 31 -3.77 -3.27 10.52
CA GLY A 31 -4.76 -2.67 9.60
C GLY A 31 -5.36 -1.34 10.08
N GLY A 32 -4.60 -0.55 10.85
CA GLY A 32 -5.03 0.78 11.29
C GLY A 32 -5.25 1.75 10.12
N MET A 33 -4.35 1.76 9.14
CA MET A 33 -4.47 2.60 7.94
C MET A 33 -5.70 2.22 7.09
N GLN A 34 -5.93 0.92 6.87
CA GLN A 34 -7.12 0.46 6.15
C GLN A 34 -8.42 0.85 6.88
N THR A 35 -8.43 0.79 8.21
CA THR A 35 -9.56 1.25 9.02
C THR A 35 -9.79 2.74 8.82
N ALA A 36 -8.75 3.57 8.91
CA ALA A 36 -8.85 5.01 8.67
C ALA A 36 -9.34 5.35 7.25
N ALA A 37 -8.89 4.59 6.24
CA ALA A 37 -9.36 4.74 4.87
C ALA A 37 -10.86 4.43 4.74
N ARG A 38 -11.39 3.43 5.45
CA ARG A 38 -12.86 3.16 5.50
C ARG A 38 -13.64 4.32 6.08
N GLU A 39 -13.15 4.92 7.16
CA GLU A 39 -13.81 6.07 7.81
C GLU A 39 -13.77 7.35 6.97
N SER A 40 -12.86 7.45 5.99
CA SER A 40 -12.77 8.62 5.11
C SER A 40 -13.95 8.77 4.15
N GLY A 41 -14.72 7.71 3.91
CA GLY A 41 -15.82 7.69 2.94
C GLY A 41 -15.37 7.69 1.47
N LEU A 42 -14.07 7.65 1.19
CA LEU A 42 -13.54 7.57 -0.17
C LEU A 42 -13.73 6.15 -0.75
N PRO A 43 -14.04 6.01 -2.06
CA PRO A 43 -14.03 4.71 -2.70
C PRO A 43 -12.58 4.24 -2.89
N PHE A 44 -12.23 3.09 -2.29
CA PHE A 44 -10.88 2.53 -2.43
C PHE A 44 -10.88 0.99 -2.41
N LYS A 45 -9.75 0.44 -2.86
CA LYS A 45 -9.41 -0.98 -2.78
C LYS A 45 -7.95 -1.13 -2.38
N VAL A 46 -7.69 -1.89 -1.32
CA VAL A 46 -6.32 -2.31 -0.97
C VAL A 46 -5.89 -3.39 -1.97
N VAL A 47 -4.89 -3.07 -2.79
CA VAL A 47 -4.35 -3.99 -3.81
C VAL A 47 -3.31 -4.95 -3.23
N ALA A 48 -2.58 -4.51 -2.22
CA ALA A 48 -1.67 -5.32 -1.44
C ALA A 48 -1.38 -4.63 -0.10
N SER A 49 -1.15 -5.43 0.94
CA SER A 49 -0.57 -4.97 2.19
C SER A 49 0.62 -5.87 2.58
N TYR A 50 1.69 -5.24 3.04
CA TYR A 50 2.95 -5.90 3.41
C TYR A 50 3.29 -5.66 4.87
N GLU A 51 3.53 -6.77 5.57
CA GLU A 51 3.95 -6.80 6.96
C GLU A 51 4.86 -8.02 7.16
N ILE A 52 5.89 -7.92 8.00
CA ILE A 52 6.82 -9.02 8.28
C ILE A 52 6.41 -9.82 9.50
N ASN A 53 5.70 -9.20 10.45
CA ASN A 53 5.26 -9.88 11.67
C ASN A 53 4.04 -10.79 11.38
N PRO A 54 4.17 -12.12 11.48
CA PRO A 54 3.07 -13.04 11.19
C PRO A 54 1.87 -12.85 12.13
N VAL A 55 2.10 -12.49 13.40
CA VAL A 55 1.01 -12.22 14.35
C VAL A 55 0.18 -11.01 13.91
N ALA A 56 0.85 -9.97 13.41
CA ALA A 56 0.16 -8.79 12.89
C ALA A 56 -0.62 -9.13 11.61
N VAL A 57 -0.04 -9.94 10.71
CA VAL A 57 -0.71 -10.44 9.51
C VAL A 57 -1.95 -11.26 9.86
N ASP A 58 -1.89 -12.14 10.85
CA ASP A 58 -3.03 -12.95 11.29
C ASP A 58 -4.18 -12.08 11.81
N VAL A 59 -3.86 -11.08 12.65
CA VAL A 59 -4.84 -10.11 13.14
C VAL A 59 -5.41 -9.29 11.98
N TYR A 60 -4.58 -8.84 11.05
CA TYR A 60 -5.01 -8.10 9.88
C TYR A 60 -5.97 -8.94 9.04
N CYS A 61 -5.60 -10.19 8.70
CA CYS A 61 -6.42 -11.11 7.89
C CYS A 61 -7.75 -11.48 8.57
N SER A 62 -7.79 -11.53 9.91
CA SER A 62 -9.03 -11.71 10.66
C SER A 62 -10.03 -10.58 10.45
N ASN A 63 -9.56 -9.35 10.19
CA ASN A 63 -10.39 -8.17 9.97
C ASN A 63 -10.62 -7.87 8.47
N PHE A 64 -9.61 -8.18 7.65
CA PHE A 64 -9.55 -7.88 6.22
C PHE A 64 -9.05 -9.11 5.45
N PRO A 65 -9.93 -10.08 5.14
CA PRO A 65 -9.53 -11.32 4.50
C PRO A 65 -8.95 -11.09 3.10
N GLY A 66 -7.80 -11.70 2.81
CA GLY A 66 -7.24 -11.81 1.45
C GLY A 66 -6.42 -10.60 0.95
N THR A 67 -6.20 -9.58 1.78
CA THR A 67 -5.45 -8.37 1.38
C THR A 67 -4.02 -8.31 1.90
N SER A 68 -3.65 -9.10 2.91
CA SER A 68 -2.30 -9.10 3.51
C SER A 68 -1.41 -10.26 3.10
N LYS A 69 -0.13 -9.95 2.93
CA LYS A 69 0.93 -10.90 2.61
C LYS A 69 2.08 -10.74 3.62
N PRO A 70 2.51 -11.82 4.29
CA PRO A 70 3.70 -11.80 5.14
C PRO A 70 4.92 -11.60 4.25
N ARG A 71 5.43 -10.37 4.17
CA ARG A 71 6.47 -9.98 3.22
C ARG A 71 7.35 -8.85 3.75
N ASN A 72 8.65 -9.00 3.54
CA ASN A 72 9.60 -7.91 3.73
C ASN A 72 9.53 -6.91 2.57
N ILE A 73 9.31 -5.62 2.89
CA ILE A 73 9.22 -4.55 1.90
C ILE A 73 10.52 -4.31 1.12
N LEU A 74 11.68 -4.72 1.64
CA LEU A 74 12.97 -4.61 0.94
C LEU A 74 13.02 -5.50 -0.31
N GLY A 75 12.17 -6.53 -0.39
CA GLY A 75 12.04 -7.38 -1.56
C GLY A 75 11.04 -6.86 -2.59
N LEU A 76 10.53 -5.63 -2.45
CA LEU A 76 9.62 -5.01 -3.41
C LEU A 76 10.40 -4.53 -4.64
N THR A 77 10.06 -5.04 -5.82
CA THR A 77 10.73 -4.66 -7.06
C THR A 77 9.94 -3.60 -7.85
N ILE A 78 10.62 -2.93 -8.78
CA ILE A 78 9.99 -1.92 -9.65
C ILE A 78 8.92 -2.57 -10.54
N GLU A 79 9.15 -3.80 -11.01
CA GLU A 79 8.20 -4.54 -11.85
C GLU A 79 6.92 -4.85 -11.08
N GLU A 80 7.03 -5.21 -9.80
CA GLU A 80 5.87 -5.44 -8.95
C GLU A 80 5.10 -4.16 -8.65
N LEU A 81 5.81 -3.08 -8.32
CA LEU A 81 5.18 -1.78 -8.10
C LEU A 81 4.47 -1.29 -9.37
N THR A 82 5.08 -1.48 -10.52
CA THR A 82 4.49 -1.14 -11.84
C THR A 82 3.26 -2.00 -12.13
N ARG A 83 3.29 -3.29 -11.80
CA ARG A 83 2.16 -4.20 -11.96
C ARG A 83 1.00 -3.88 -11.02
N LEU A 84 1.30 -3.47 -9.79
CA LEU A 84 0.29 -3.07 -8.81
C LEU A 84 -0.31 -1.70 -9.14
N SER A 85 0.46 -0.82 -9.78
CA SER A 85 0.07 0.54 -10.20
C SER A 85 -0.80 1.27 -9.16
N PRO A 86 -0.35 1.39 -7.89
CA PRO A 86 -1.16 2.01 -6.84
C PRO A 86 -1.32 3.51 -7.08
N ASP A 87 -2.50 4.03 -6.78
CA ASP A 87 -2.77 5.47 -6.76
C ASP A 87 -2.27 6.11 -5.46
N ILE A 88 -2.32 5.35 -4.36
CA ILE A 88 -1.89 5.78 -3.02
C ILE A 88 -1.00 4.71 -2.41
N ILE A 89 0.13 5.16 -1.85
CA ILE A 89 0.98 4.35 -0.99
C ILE A 89 0.82 4.86 0.44
N MET A 90 0.25 4.03 1.31
CA MET A 90 0.18 4.28 2.75
C MET A 90 1.29 3.53 3.45
N MET A 91 1.96 4.18 4.39
CA MET A 91 3.04 3.56 5.15
C MET A 91 3.13 4.07 6.58
N SER A 92 3.44 3.16 7.51
CA SER A 92 3.80 3.47 8.89
C SER A 92 5.12 2.79 9.25
N PRO A 93 6.27 3.32 8.78
CA PRO A 93 7.57 2.73 9.08
C PRO A 93 7.83 2.69 10.60
N PRO A 94 8.66 1.75 11.09
CA PRO A 94 8.97 1.65 12.51
C PRO A 94 9.58 2.96 13.03
N CYS A 95 9.11 3.41 14.20
CA CYS A 95 9.55 4.67 14.81
C CYS A 95 10.96 4.61 15.42
N GLN A 96 11.50 3.43 15.67
CA GLN A 96 12.90 3.29 16.11
C GLN A 96 13.83 3.22 14.90
N PRO A 97 14.95 3.96 14.89
CA PRO A 97 15.62 4.64 16.02
C PRO A 97 15.26 6.13 16.18
N PHE A 98 14.26 6.64 15.45
CA PHE A 98 13.89 8.06 15.45
C PHE A 98 13.35 8.54 16.81
N THR A 99 12.90 7.63 17.65
CA THR A 99 12.59 7.87 19.06
C THR A 99 13.63 7.16 19.95
N ARG A 100 14.70 7.86 20.34
CA ARG A 100 15.61 7.40 21.40
C ARG A 100 14.96 7.68 22.75
N PHE A 101 14.73 6.65 23.55
CA PHE A 101 14.54 6.83 24.99
C PHE A 101 15.93 7.13 25.57
N PHE A 102 16.07 8.27 26.26
CA PHE A 102 17.27 8.62 27.01
C PHE A 102 17.36 7.77 28.28
#